data_AF-A0A2V6H8Z4-F1
#
_entry.id   AF-A0A2V6H8Z4-F1
#
_cell.length_a   1.000
_cell.length_b   1.000
_cell.length_c   1.000
_cell.angle_alpha   90.00
_cell.angle_beta   90.00
_cell.angle_gamma   90.00
#
_symmetry.space_group_name_H-M   'P 1'
#
loop_
_entity.id
_entity.type
_entity.pdbx_description
1 polymer ?
#
loop_
_entity_poly.entity_id
_entity_poly.type
_entity_poly.pdbx_seq_one_letter_code
_entity_poly.pdbx_strand_id
1 'polypeptide(L)'
;MNPPNENRRELDSTVINIELTLVSIIQGVALFFLTDNARAVMSERHWSGLLYVAAGLCVIFIFWSRSVIHTLTLIRWPLEFGHNFFYIACALGEAILFSRLDNPLAWFQLSAAYAGIVWLLFVYDMRLIRARIAESCADSEHALYACARSDQLLNIRLLAPLLIALNLLSGLAIWQWPQFFIARAGHIWLISIQLLSFIGYLFYTSRYFSAIAPLVLRSRQTN
;
A
#
# COMPACT_ATOMS: atom_id res chain seq x y z
N MET A 1 -39.65 5.03 -12.38
CA MET A 1 -38.44 4.73 -13.19
C MET A 1 -37.40 5.74 -12.78
N ASN A 2 -36.40 5.32 -12.01
CA ASN A 2 -35.29 6.21 -11.66
C ASN A 2 -34.53 6.56 -12.95
N PRO A 3 -34.12 7.83 -13.14
CA PRO A 3 -33.31 8.21 -14.29
C PRO A 3 -32.04 7.33 -14.37
N PRO A 4 -31.54 6.99 -15.56
CA PRO A 4 -30.42 6.05 -15.76
C PRO A 4 -29.13 6.43 -15.02
N ASN A 5 -28.95 7.72 -14.67
CA ASN A 5 -27.82 8.20 -13.88
C ASN A 5 -27.91 7.81 -12.39
N GLU A 6 -29.10 7.62 -11.85
CA GLU A 6 -29.31 7.29 -10.43
C GLU A 6 -28.97 5.83 -10.16
N ASN A 7 -29.41 4.90 -11.03
CA ASN A 7 -29.01 3.49 -10.95
C ASN A 7 -27.48 3.30 -11.10
N ARG A 8 -26.82 4.10 -11.94
CA ARG A 8 -25.35 4.04 -12.10
C ARG A 8 -24.62 4.56 -10.84
N ARG A 9 -25.10 5.65 -10.26
CA ARG A 9 -24.59 6.19 -8.98
C ARG A 9 -24.78 5.21 -7.83
N GLU A 10 -25.92 4.52 -7.77
CA GLU A 10 -26.16 3.46 -6.79
C GLU A 10 -25.17 2.31 -6.94
N LEU A 11 -24.95 1.82 -8.18
CA LEU A 11 -23.95 0.78 -8.46
C LEU A 11 -22.54 1.22 -8.08
N ASP A 12 -22.14 2.45 -8.41
CA ASP A 12 -20.83 3.01 -8.03
C ASP A 12 -20.68 3.05 -6.50
N SER A 13 -21.74 3.47 -5.78
CA SER A 13 -21.77 3.46 -4.31
C SER A 13 -21.65 2.04 -3.75
N THR A 14 -22.37 1.07 -4.31
CA THR A 14 -22.27 -0.34 -3.91
C THR A 14 -20.86 -0.88 -4.11
N VAL A 15 -20.23 -0.63 -5.26
CA VAL A 15 -18.87 -1.08 -5.54
C VAL A 15 -17.87 -0.45 -4.59
N ILE A 16 -17.96 0.87 -4.35
CA ILE A 16 -17.10 1.56 -3.37
C ILE A 16 -17.25 0.95 -1.97
N ASN A 17 -18.48 0.65 -1.54
CA ASN A 17 -18.71 0.02 -0.24
C ASN A 17 -18.11 -1.38 -0.15
N ILE A 18 -18.22 -2.17 -1.22
CA ILE A 18 -17.59 -3.51 -1.30
C ILE A 18 -16.07 -3.38 -1.17
N GLU A 19 -15.44 -2.47 -1.91
CA GLU A 19 -13.99 -2.25 -1.85
C GLU A 19 -13.53 -1.78 -0.46
N LEU A 20 -14.23 -0.80 0.13
CA LEU A 20 -13.89 -0.28 1.46
C LEU A 20 -14.08 -1.35 2.55
N THR A 21 -15.07 -2.23 2.39
CA THR A 21 -15.27 -3.37 3.27
C THR A 21 -14.15 -4.39 3.11
N LEU A 22 -13.82 -4.75 1.86
CA LEU A 22 -12.76 -5.69 1.55
C LEU A 22 -11.41 -5.22 2.09
N VAL A 23 -11.01 -3.98 1.80
CA VAL A 23 -9.74 -3.42 2.30
C VAL A 23 -9.70 -3.37 3.84
N SER A 24 -10.82 -3.09 4.50
CA SER A 24 -10.87 -3.08 5.96
C SER A 24 -10.72 -4.48 6.56
N ILE A 25 -11.35 -5.49 5.95
CA ILE A 25 -11.24 -6.88 6.39
C ILE A 25 -9.81 -7.39 6.22
N ILE A 26 -9.21 -7.23 5.02
CA ILE A 26 -7.87 -7.76 4.76
C ILE A 26 -6.81 -7.08 5.65
N GLN A 27 -6.95 -5.78 5.93
CA GLN A 27 -6.03 -5.07 6.80
C GLN A 27 -6.24 -5.41 8.27
N GLY A 28 -7.48 -5.74 8.67
CA GLY A 28 -7.75 -6.36 9.97
C GLY A 28 -7.05 -7.71 10.13
N VAL A 29 -7.04 -8.55 9.10
CA VAL A 29 -6.28 -9.82 9.09
C VAL A 29 -4.78 -9.56 9.19
N ALA A 30 -4.23 -8.63 8.41
CA ALA A 30 -2.82 -8.26 8.46
C ALA A 30 -2.41 -7.77 9.87
N LEU A 31 -3.25 -6.94 10.50
CA LEU A 31 -3.03 -6.45 11.87
C LEU A 31 -3.08 -7.58 12.90
N PHE A 32 -3.94 -8.58 12.73
CA PHE A 32 -3.96 -9.76 13.58
C PHE A 32 -2.61 -10.50 13.53
N PHE A 33 -2.09 -10.79 12.33
CA PHE A 33 -0.78 -11.45 12.18
C PHE A 33 0.35 -10.60 12.77
N LEU A 34 0.34 -9.29 12.56
CA LEU A 34 1.33 -8.40 13.16
C LEU A 34 1.27 -8.46 14.68
N THR A 35 0.08 -8.41 15.27
CA THR A 35 -0.12 -8.40 16.72
C THR A 35 0.29 -9.74 17.36
N ASP A 36 -0.07 -10.85 16.72
CA ASP A 36 0.23 -12.20 17.21
C ASP A 36 1.76 -12.44 17.23
N ASN A 37 2.45 -12.12 16.13
CA ASN A 37 3.90 -12.27 16.06
C ASN A 37 4.64 -11.22 16.91
N ALA A 38 4.11 -10.00 17.04
CA ALA A 38 4.67 -8.97 17.91
C ALA A 38 4.65 -9.41 19.38
N ARG A 39 3.59 -10.08 19.83
CA ARG A 39 3.50 -10.60 21.21
C ARG A 39 4.64 -11.55 21.53
N ALA A 40 4.95 -12.47 20.60
CA ALA A 40 6.05 -13.42 20.78
C ALA A 40 7.39 -12.70 20.95
N VAL A 41 7.69 -11.76 20.03
CA VAL A 41 8.94 -10.98 20.05
C VAL A 41 9.07 -10.10 21.31
N MET A 42 7.97 -9.51 21.78
CA MET A 42 7.97 -8.71 23.01
C MET A 42 8.20 -9.54 24.27
N SER A 43 7.70 -10.78 24.31
CA SER A 43 7.92 -11.71 25.42
C SER A 43 9.39 -12.07 25.60
N GLU A 44 10.14 -12.13 24.50
CA GLU A 44 11.58 -12.44 24.49
C GLU A 44 12.49 -11.24 24.86
N ARG A 45 11.92 -10.05 25.15
CA ARG A 45 12.65 -8.80 25.50
C ARG A 45 13.66 -8.32 24.43
N HIS A 46 13.45 -8.71 23.17
CA HIS A 46 14.26 -8.21 22.06
C HIS A 46 13.83 -6.79 21.66
N TRP A 47 14.44 -5.77 22.26
CA TRP A 47 14.12 -4.36 22.02
C TRP A 47 14.22 -3.93 20.54
N SER A 48 15.09 -4.57 19.75
CA SER A 48 15.20 -4.33 18.30
C SER A 48 13.94 -4.75 17.55
N GLY A 49 13.19 -5.73 18.06
CA GLY A 49 11.94 -6.22 17.48
C GLY A 49 10.85 -5.15 17.39
N LEU A 50 10.85 -4.16 18.28
CA LEU A 50 9.88 -3.07 18.25
C LEU A 50 10.00 -2.21 16.98
N LEU A 51 11.20 -2.07 16.43
CA LEU A 51 11.39 -1.34 15.16
C LEU A 51 10.77 -2.09 13.98
N TYR A 52 10.84 -3.42 13.98
CA TYR A 52 10.18 -4.25 12.98
C TYR A 52 8.66 -4.24 13.12
N VAL A 53 8.15 -4.27 14.35
CA VAL A 53 6.71 -4.12 14.62
C VAL A 53 6.21 -2.76 14.13
N ALA A 54 6.93 -1.69 14.45
CA ALA A 54 6.59 -0.33 13.99
C ALA A 54 6.64 -0.23 12.45
N ALA A 55 7.64 -0.85 11.81
CA ALA A 55 7.73 -0.89 10.36
C ALA A 55 6.57 -1.69 9.73
N GLY A 56 6.19 -2.83 10.32
CA GLY A 56 5.04 -3.61 9.89
C GLY A 56 3.72 -2.84 10.02
N LEU A 57 3.55 -2.09 11.11
CA LEU A 57 2.39 -1.21 11.28
C LEU A 57 2.36 -0.12 10.21
N CYS A 58 3.52 0.45 9.85
CA CYS A 58 3.60 1.41 8.77
C CYS A 58 3.22 0.78 7.42
N VAL A 59 3.61 -0.47 7.15
CA VAL A 59 3.21 -1.20 5.93
C VAL A 59 1.69 -1.29 5.84
N ILE A 60 1.01 -1.71 6.91
CA ILE A 60 -0.46 -1.77 7.00
C ILE A 60 -1.06 -0.39 6.69
N PHE A 61 -0.57 0.67 7.34
CA PHE A 61 -1.10 2.02 7.12
C PHE A 61 -0.88 2.53 5.70
N ILE A 62 0.28 2.22 5.10
CA ILE A 62 0.58 2.59 3.71
C ILE A 62 -0.39 1.89 2.77
N PHE A 63 -0.52 0.57 2.91
CA PHE A 63 -1.38 -0.21 2.04
C PHE A 63 -2.84 0.22 2.19
N TRP A 64 -3.34 0.30 3.43
CA TRP A 64 -4.70 0.75 3.71
C TRP A 64 -5.00 2.14 3.14
N SER A 65 -4.14 3.13 3.42
CA SER A 65 -4.38 4.51 2.97
C SER A 65 -4.36 4.64 1.44
N ARG A 66 -3.43 3.94 0.77
CA ARG A 66 -3.36 3.93 -0.70
C ARG A 66 -4.60 3.27 -1.31
N SER A 67 -5.05 2.15 -0.75
CA SER A 67 -6.26 1.46 -1.20
C SER A 67 -7.51 2.32 -1.00
N VAL A 68 -7.65 3.03 0.12
CA VAL A 68 -8.76 3.99 0.31
C VAL A 68 -8.74 5.10 -0.73
N ILE A 69 -7.57 5.71 -0.99
CA ILE A 69 -7.44 6.77 -2.00
C ILE A 69 -7.78 6.23 -3.39
N HIS A 70 -7.28 5.04 -3.73
CA HIS A 70 -7.57 4.36 -4.99
C HIS A 70 -9.08 4.12 -5.16
N THR A 71 -9.74 3.57 -4.14
CA THR A 71 -11.19 3.32 -4.16
C THR A 71 -12.00 4.60 -4.32
N LEU A 72 -11.62 5.68 -3.63
CA LEU A 72 -12.36 6.94 -3.71
C LEU A 72 -12.18 7.67 -5.05
N THR A 73 -11.08 7.41 -5.77
CA THR A 73 -10.70 8.13 -6.99
C THR A 73 -11.00 7.36 -8.27
N LEU A 74 -10.70 6.07 -8.34
CA LEU A 74 -10.66 5.31 -9.60
C LEU A 74 -11.75 4.24 -9.72
N ILE A 75 -12.22 3.73 -8.59
CA ILE A 75 -13.20 2.65 -8.58
C ILE A 75 -14.60 3.20 -8.88
N ARG A 76 -15.17 2.67 -9.95
CA ARG A 76 -16.55 2.83 -10.41
C ARG A 76 -16.99 1.51 -11.03
N TRP A 77 -18.27 1.32 -11.26
CA TRP A 77 -18.79 0.20 -12.03
C TRP A 77 -18.12 0.14 -13.43
N PRO A 78 -17.79 -1.06 -13.97
CA PRO A 78 -17.91 -2.39 -13.37
C PRO A 78 -16.78 -2.76 -12.41
N LEU A 79 -17.05 -3.72 -11.52
CA LEU A 79 -16.08 -4.23 -10.53
C LEU A 79 -14.99 -5.07 -11.23
N GLU A 80 -13.73 -4.71 -11.00
CA GLU A 80 -12.55 -5.37 -11.58
C GLU A 80 -12.03 -6.45 -10.62
N PHE A 81 -12.43 -7.71 -10.83
CA PHE A 81 -12.02 -8.82 -9.96
C PHE A 81 -10.50 -9.01 -9.88
N GLY A 82 -9.75 -8.67 -10.93
CA GLY A 82 -8.30 -8.81 -10.95
C GLY A 82 -7.63 -8.00 -9.84
N HIS A 83 -8.03 -6.74 -9.68
CA HIS A 83 -7.56 -5.85 -8.61
C HIS A 83 -7.87 -6.40 -7.22
N ASN A 84 -9.08 -6.92 -7.04
CA ASN A 84 -9.53 -7.41 -5.74
C ASN A 84 -8.81 -8.70 -5.33
N PHE A 85 -8.47 -9.56 -6.30
CA PHE A 85 -7.60 -10.71 -6.04
C PHE A 85 -6.19 -10.28 -5.66
N PHE A 86 -5.66 -9.18 -6.24
CA PHE A 86 -4.38 -8.62 -5.81
C PHE A 86 -4.40 -8.12 -4.37
N TYR A 87 -5.51 -7.52 -3.90
CA TYR A 87 -5.66 -7.16 -2.48
C TYR A 87 -5.53 -8.37 -1.54
N ILE A 88 -6.13 -9.51 -1.92
CA ILE A 88 -5.99 -10.76 -1.15
C ILE A 88 -4.55 -11.27 -1.19
N ALA A 89 -3.90 -11.24 -2.36
CA ALA A 89 -2.50 -11.62 -2.49
C ALA A 89 -1.56 -10.73 -1.67
N CYS A 90 -1.84 -9.43 -1.58
CA CYS A 90 -1.09 -8.50 -0.73
C CYS A 90 -1.28 -8.84 0.76
N ALA A 91 -2.51 -9.14 1.19
CA ALA A 91 -2.77 -9.55 2.57
C ALA A 91 -2.03 -10.84 2.95
N LEU A 92 -1.94 -11.81 2.03
CA LEU A 92 -1.10 -12.99 2.21
C LEU A 92 0.39 -12.62 2.33
N GLY A 93 0.87 -11.71 1.47
CA GLY A 93 2.24 -11.19 1.53
C GLY A 93 2.56 -10.51 2.86
N GLU A 94 1.63 -9.69 3.39
CA GLU A 94 1.75 -9.04 4.71
C GLU A 94 1.80 -10.08 5.83
N ALA A 95 0.91 -11.08 5.81
CA ALA A 95 0.91 -12.16 6.79
C ALA A 95 2.23 -12.94 6.80
N ILE A 96 2.77 -13.28 5.62
CA ILE A 96 4.07 -13.96 5.49
C ILE A 96 5.20 -13.06 6.00
N LEU A 97 5.19 -11.77 5.65
CA LEU A 97 6.19 -10.80 6.11
C LEU A 97 6.19 -10.69 7.65
N PHE A 98 5.02 -10.53 8.26
CA PHE A 98 4.87 -10.36 9.71
C PHE A 98 5.16 -11.64 10.50
N SER A 99 5.15 -12.80 9.85
CA SER A 99 5.59 -14.05 10.48
C SER A 99 7.10 -14.13 10.74
N ARG A 100 7.89 -13.18 10.24
CA ARG A 100 9.37 -13.20 10.29
C ARG A 100 9.97 -11.94 10.93
N LEU A 101 9.31 -11.38 11.94
CA LEU A 101 9.78 -10.20 12.69
C LEU A 101 11.07 -10.46 13.49
N ASP A 102 11.33 -11.72 13.83
CA ASP A 102 12.47 -12.19 14.60
C ASP A 102 13.75 -12.35 13.75
N ASN A 103 13.61 -12.38 12.42
CA ASN A 103 14.69 -12.66 11.50
C ASN A 103 14.93 -11.47 10.55
N PRO A 104 15.93 -10.61 10.85
CA PRO A 104 16.27 -9.45 10.03
C PRO A 104 16.48 -9.77 8.54
N LEU A 105 17.19 -10.85 8.23
CA LEU A 105 17.48 -11.20 6.83
C LEU A 105 16.21 -11.58 6.08
N ALA A 106 15.38 -12.43 6.69
CA ALA A 106 14.11 -12.84 6.09
C ALA A 106 13.16 -11.64 5.95
N TRP A 107 13.12 -10.74 6.93
CA TRP A 107 12.33 -9.51 6.88
C TRP A 107 12.65 -8.68 5.63
N PHE A 108 13.93 -8.38 5.36
CA PHE A 108 14.30 -7.56 4.20
C PHE A 108 14.07 -8.29 2.88
N GLN A 109 14.31 -9.60 2.80
CA GLN A 109 14.04 -10.39 1.60
C GLN A 109 12.53 -10.44 1.28
N LEU A 110 11.71 -10.71 2.30
CA LEU A 110 10.25 -10.74 2.15
C LEU A 110 9.69 -9.34 1.88
N SER A 111 10.25 -8.30 2.49
CA SER A 111 9.89 -6.90 2.21
C SER A 111 10.20 -6.53 0.76
N ALA A 112 11.33 -6.98 0.20
CA ALA A 112 11.66 -6.76 -1.21
C ALA A 112 10.68 -7.48 -2.14
N ALA A 113 10.37 -8.75 -1.85
CA ALA A 113 9.41 -9.53 -2.61
C ALA A 113 8.00 -8.90 -2.56
N TYR A 114 7.54 -8.53 -1.37
CA TYR A 114 6.27 -7.85 -1.16
C TYR A 114 6.21 -6.51 -1.89
N ALA A 115 7.25 -5.67 -1.78
CA ALA A 115 7.34 -4.42 -2.53
C ALA A 115 7.31 -4.65 -4.05
N GLY A 116 7.88 -5.75 -4.54
CA GLY A 116 7.76 -6.18 -5.94
C GLY A 116 6.32 -6.51 -6.35
N ILE A 117 5.58 -7.24 -5.51
CA ILE A 117 4.16 -7.54 -5.74
C ILE A 117 3.33 -6.25 -5.77
N VAL A 118 3.53 -5.35 -4.80
CA VAL A 118 2.84 -4.05 -4.75
C VAL A 118 3.22 -3.17 -5.95
N TRP A 119 4.47 -3.23 -6.41
CA TRP A 119 4.89 -2.52 -7.62
C TRP A 119 4.17 -3.03 -8.87
N LEU A 120 4.01 -4.34 -9.01
CA LEU A 120 3.22 -4.92 -10.11
C LEU A 120 1.76 -4.50 -10.03
N LEU A 121 1.18 -4.40 -8.83
CA LEU A 121 -0.16 -3.86 -8.63
C LEU A 121 -0.26 -2.42 -9.16
N PHE A 122 0.69 -1.55 -8.82
CA PHE A 122 0.71 -0.19 -9.38
C PHE A 122 0.78 -0.16 -10.92
N VAL A 123 1.55 -1.07 -11.53
CA VAL A 123 1.62 -1.20 -12.99
C VAL A 123 0.30 -1.70 -13.58
N TYR A 124 -0.36 -2.64 -12.92
CA TYR A 124 -1.67 -3.16 -13.32
C TYR A 124 -2.74 -2.06 -13.28
N ASP A 125 -2.82 -1.33 -12.18
CA ASP A 125 -3.76 -0.22 -11.94
C ASP A 125 -3.62 0.93 -12.95
N MET A 126 -2.45 1.08 -13.59
CA MET A 126 -2.28 2.04 -14.67
C MET A 126 -3.22 1.78 -15.86
N ARG A 127 -3.67 0.53 -16.06
CA ARG A 127 -4.70 0.19 -17.05
C ARG A 127 -6.03 0.83 -16.70
N LEU A 128 -6.44 0.74 -15.43
CA LEU A 128 -7.67 1.34 -14.93
C LEU A 128 -7.63 2.87 -15.06
N ILE A 129 -6.53 3.51 -14.66
CA ILE A 129 -6.37 4.97 -14.80
C ILE A 129 -6.51 5.41 -16.25
N ARG A 130 -5.87 4.69 -17.19
CA ARG A 130 -5.97 5.01 -18.62
C ARG A 130 -7.40 4.85 -19.16
N ALA A 131 -8.10 3.80 -18.74
CA ALA A 131 -9.50 3.61 -19.11
C ALA A 131 -10.37 4.78 -18.60
N ARG A 132 -10.19 5.20 -17.34
CA ARG A 132 -10.94 6.32 -16.75
C ARG A 132 -10.66 7.67 -17.41
N ILE A 133 -9.42 7.93 -17.84
CA ILE A 133 -9.08 9.14 -18.62
C ILE A 133 -9.74 9.11 -20.00
N ALA A 134 -9.90 7.94 -20.61
CA ALA A 134 -10.55 7.82 -21.92
C ALA A 134 -12.08 7.98 -21.82
N GLU A 135 -12.67 7.63 -20.66
CA GLU A 135 -14.10 7.73 -20.39
C GLU A 135 -14.54 9.09 -19.83
N SER A 136 -13.62 9.92 -19.34
CA SER A 136 -13.97 11.20 -18.72
C SER A 136 -14.45 12.22 -19.76
N CYS A 137 -15.62 12.80 -19.52
CA CYS A 137 -16.19 13.86 -20.37
C CYS A 137 -16.12 15.26 -19.74
N ALA A 138 -15.90 15.34 -18.41
CA ALA A 138 -15.87 16.59 -17.68
C ALA A 138 -14.44 17.01 -17.29
N ASP A 139 -14.16 18.32 -17.37
CA ASP A 139 -12.84 18.90 -17.04
C ASP A 139 -12.42 18.61 -15.59
N SER A 140 -13.38 18.53 -14.66
CA SER A 140 -13.15 18.21 -13.25
C SER A 140 -12.65 16.78 -13.05
N GLU A 141 -13.14 15.83 -13.83
CA GLU A 141 -12.71 14.42 -13.81
C GLU A 141 -11.34 14.26 -14.46
N HIS A 142 -11.10 14.95 -15.58
CA HIS A 142 -9.80 14.95 -16.24
C HIS A 142 -8.70 15.46 -15.31
N ALA A 143 -8.95 16.54 -14.57
CA ALA A 143 -7.99 17.07 -13.60
C ALA A 143 -7.69 16.07 -12.46
N LEU A 144 -8.73 15.40 -11.94
CA LEU A 144 -8.59 14.36 -10.92
C LEU A 144 -7.74 13.19 -11.43
N TYR A 145 -8.06 12.65 -12.61
CA TYR A 145 -7.36 11.50 -13.18
C TYR A 145 -5.94 11.83 -13.66
N ALA A 146 -5.68 13.06 -14.11
CA ALA A 146 -4.33 13.51 -14.43
C ALA A 146 -3.46 13.54 -13.16
N CYS A 147 -4.01 14.02 -12.04
CA CYS A 147 -3.32 13.99 -10.74
C CYS A 147 -3.05 12.55 -10.29
N ALA A 148 -4.06 11.68 -10.36
CA ALA A 148 -3.94 10.25 -10.05
C ALA A 148 -2.88 9.55 -10.91
N ARG A 149 -2.83 9.85 -12.20
CA ARG A 149 -1.82 9.30 -13.11
C ARG A 149 -0.41 9.77 -12.75
N SER A 150 -0.22 11.04 -12.40
CA SER A 150 1.08 11.58 -12.04
C SER A 150 1.64 10.91 -10.78
N ASP A 151 0.80 10.77 -9.75
CA ASP A 151 1.15 10.05 -8.52
C ASP A 151 1.45 8.58 -8.79
N GLN A 152 0.62 7.89 -9.58
CA GLN A 152 0.87 6.49 -9.94
C GLN A 152 2.21 6.32 -10.68
N LEU A 153 2.54 7.24 -11.60
CA LEU A 153 3.83 7.20 -12.31
C LEU A 153 5.01 7.45 -11.38
N LEU A 154 4.90 8.36 -10.40
CA LEU A 154 5.93 8.57 -9.39
C LEU A 154 6.17 7.30 -8.58
N ASN A 155 5.09 6.62 -8.21
CA ASN A 155 5.16 5.35 -7.48
C ASN A 155 5.83 4.25 -8.30
N ILE A 156 5.44 4.09 -9.57
CA ILE A 156 6.01 3.08 -10.47
C ILE A 156 7.49 3.34 -10.78
N ARG A 157 7.86 4.61 -11.04
CA ARG A 157 9.18 4.96 -11.56
C ARG A 157 10.22 5.19 -10.48
N LEU A 158 9.81 5.67 -9.31
CA LEU A 158 10.73 6.12 -8.28
C LEU A 158 10.48 5.44 -6.94
N LEU A 159 9.30 5.61 -6.33
CA LEU A 159 9.10 5.25 -4.93
C LEU A 159 9.18 3.72 -4.70
N ALA A 160 8.44 2.94 -5.50
CA ALA A 160 8.46 1.49 -5.34
C ALA A 160 9.81 0.86 -5.75
N PRO A 161 10.46 1.22 -6.88
CA PRO A 161 11.81 0.76 -7.18
C PRO A 161 12.84 1.10 -6.10
N LEU A 162 12.76 2.31 -5.51
CA LEU A 162 13.65 2.72 -4.43
C LEU A 162 13.43 1.88 -3.17
N LEU A 163 12.18 1.58 -2.83
CA LEU A 163 11.86 0.68 -1.71
C LEU A 163 12.34 -0.75 -1.97
N ILE A 164 12.14 -1.28 -3.18
CA ILE A 164 12.67 -2.60 -3.56
C ILE A 164 14.19 -2.61 -3.43
N ALA A 165 14.88 -1.60 -3.98
CA ALA A 165 16.33 -1.47 -3.91
C ALA A 165 16.81 -1.36 -2.46
N LEU A 166 16.19 -0.53 -1.63
CA LEU A 166 16.52 -0.40 -0.21
C LEU A 166 16.45 -1.75 0.51
N ASN A 167 15.39 -2.52 0.27
CA ASN A 167 15.21 -3.83 0.89
C ASN A 167 16.21 -4.88 0.35
N LEU A 168 16.43 -4.93 -0.95
CA LEU A 168 17.39 -5.85 -1.57
C LEU A 168 18.82 -5.55 -1.10
N LEU A 169 19.23 -4.28 -1.12
CA LEU A 169 20.56 -3.86 -0.66
C LEU A 169 20.74 -4.17 0.83
N SER A 170 19.71 -3.94 1.65
CA SER A 170 19.74 -4.30 3.07
C SER A 170 19.87 -5.81 3.28
N GLY A 171 19.10 -6.62 2.55
CA GLY A 171 19.20 -8.08 2.59
C GLY A 171 20.57 -8.59 2.14
N LEU A 172 21.12 -8.04 1.05
CA LEU A 172 22.45 -8.38 0.55
C LEU A 172 23.55 -7.98 1.54
N ALA A 173 23.46 -6.81 2.17
CA ALA A 173 24.42 -6.36 3.17
C ALA A 173 24.43 -7.29 4.40
N ILE A 174 23.25 -7.72 4.87
CA ILE A 174 23.13 -8.67 5.99
C ILE A 174 23.69 -10.05 5.59
N TRP A 175 23.42 -10.51 4.37
CA TRP A 175 23.91 -11.79 3.87
C TRP A 175 25.44 -11.81 3.71
N GLN A 176 26.03 -10.72 3.23
CA GLN A 176 27.48 -10.61 2.99
C GLN A 176 28.27 -10.38 4.28
N TRP A 177 27.72 -9.65 5.26
CA TRP A 177 28.40 -9.34 6.53
C TRP A 177 27.55 -9.67 7.77
N PRO A 178 27.20 -10.96 7.99
CA PRO A 178 26.33 -11.37 9.09
C PRO A 178 26.94 -11.08 10.46
N GLN A 179 28.27 -11.14 10.59
CA GLN A 179 28.98 -10.81 11.84
C GLN A 179 28.77 -9.35 12.27
N PHE A 180 28.65 -8.42 11.32
CA PHE A 180 28.41 -7.03 11.63
C PHE A 180 26.92 -6.77 11.87
N PHE A 181 26.06 -7.22 10.96
CA PHE A 181 24.64 -6.88 11.02
C PHE A 181 23.85 -7.69 12.06
N ILE A 182 24.18 -8.95 12.29
CA ILE A 182 23.51 -9.80 13.27
C ILE A 182 24.24 -9.76 14.61
N ALA A 183 25.52 -10.13 14.67
CA ALA A 183 26.22 -10.26 15.96
C ALA A 183 26.50 -8.92 16.66
N ARG A 184 26.61 -7.80 15.91
CA ARG A 184 26.75 -6.44 16.47
C ARG A 184 25.50 -5.58 16.33
N ALA A 185 24.36 -6.18 16.01
CA ALA A 185 23.09 -5.50 15.83
C ALA A 185 23.09 -4.35 14.79
N GLY A 186 23.98 -4.38 13.79
CA GLY A 186 24.03 -3.38 12.72
C GLY A 186 22.74 -3.28 11.90
N HIS A 187 21.89 -4.32 11.93
CA HIS A 187 20.57 -4.32 11.28
C HIS A 187 19.64 -3.21 11.81
N ILE A 188 19.87 -2.70 13.04
CA ILE A 188 19.09 -1.61 13.62
C ILE A 188 19.16 -0.36 12.73
N TRP A 189 20.32 -0.04 12.17
CA TRP A 189 20.46 1.09 11.25
C TRP A 189 19.64 0.91 9.97
N LEU A 190 19.63 -0.31 9.42
CA LEU A 190 18.89 -0.62 8.20
C LEU A 190 17.37 -0.50 8.43
N ILE A 191 16.87 -1.08 9.52
CA ILE A 191 15.43 -1.01 9.83
C ILE A 191 15.01 0.41 10.21
N SER A 192 15.88 1.21 10.85
CA SER A 192 15.59 2.64 11.10
C SER A 192 15.48 3.44 9.81
N ILE A 193 16.36 3.22 8.83
CA ILE A 193 16.27 3.89 7.51
C ILE A 193 15.00 3.46 6.78
N GLN A 194 14.66 2.17 6.81
CA GLN A 194 13.42 1.65 6.24
C GLN A 194 12.19 2.28 6.90
N LEU A 195 12.17 2.33 8.24
CA LEU A 195 11.07 2.92 9.00
C LEU A 195 10.89 4.41 8.68
N LEU A 196 11.98 5.17 8.63
CA LEU A 196 11.93 6.58 8.22
C LEU A 196 11.39 6.74 6.79
N SER A 197 11.76 5.83 5.88
CA SER A 197 11.24 5.83 4.51
C SER A 197 9.73 5.57 4.48
N PHE A 198 9.24 4.63 5.29
CA PHE A 198 7.81 4.35 5.42
C PHE A 198 7.04 5.53 6.04
N ILE A 199 7.56 6.16 7.10
CA ILE A 199 6.96 7.35 7.70
C ILE A 199 6.91 8.50 6.69
N GLY A 200 8.01 8.72 5.94
CA GLY A 200 8.06 9.72 4.87
C GLY A 200 7.01 9.45 3.79
N TYR A 201 6.83 8.19 3.40
CA TYR A 201 5.81 7.77 2.44
C TYR A 201 4.38 7.99 2.97
N LEU A 202 4.12 7.71 4.25
CA LEU A 202 2.82 7.99 4.88
C LEU A 202 2.51 9.49 4.88
N PHE A 203 3.50 10.32 5.22
CA PHE A 203 3.34 11.77 5.18
C PHE A 203 3.06 12.26 3.75
N TYR A 204 3.79 11.73 2.77
CA TYR A 204 3.52 12.00 1.36
C TYR A 204 2.08 11.63 0.97
N THR A 205 1.63 10.42 1.33
CA THR A 205 0.29 9.91 1.01
C THR A 205 -0.81 10.75 1.66
N SER A 206 -0.61 11.16 2.92
CA SER A 206 -1.53 12.05 3.63
C SER A 206 -1.64 13.42 2.95
N ARG A 207 -0.51 14.05 2.60
CA ARG A 207 -0.51 15.33 1.88
C ARG A 207 -1.17 15.22 0.51
N TYR A 208 -0.92 14.14 -0.20
CA TYR A 208 -1.52 13.86 -1.49
C TYR A 208 -3.05 13.73 -1.38
N PHE A 209 -3.54 12.99 -0.39
CA PHE A 209 -4.99 12.88 -0.14
C PHE A 209 -5.62 14.24 0.16
N SER A 210 -5.00 15.06 1.02
CA SER A 210 -5.50 16.41 1.31
C SER A 210 -5.59 17.30 0.07
N ALA A 211 -4.66 17.15 -0.88
CA ALA A 211 -4.67 17.89 -2.14
C ALA A 211 -5.79 17.43 -3.10
N ILE A 212 -6.12 16.14 -3.09
CA ILE A 212 -7.10 15.54 -4.01
C ILE A 212 -8.53 15.54 -3.47
N ALA A 213 -8.73 15.53 -2.15
CA ALA A 213 -10.04 15.58 -1.52
C ALA A 213 -11.01 16.61 -2.15
N PRO A 214 -10.63 17.88 -2.41
CA PRO A 214 -11.53 18.84 -3.05
C PRO A 214 -11.87 18.48 -4.50
N LEU A 215 -10.95 17.84 -5.24
CA LEU A 215 -11.19 17.40 -6.62
C LEU A 215 -12.18 16.23 -6.66
N VAL A 216 -12.05 15.29 -5.73
CA VAL A 216 -13.00 14.17 -5.59
C VAL A 216 -14.40 14.71 -5.30
N LEU A 217 -14.54 15.65 -4.36
CA LEU A 217 -15.83 16.26 -4.03
C LEU A 217 -16.47 16.95 -5.24
N ARG A 218 -15.70 17.73 -6.01
CA ARG A 218 -16.19 18.40 -7.22
C ARG A 218 -16.63 17.41 -8.31
N SER A 219 -15.86 16.33 -8.51
CA SER A 219 -16.22 15.30 -9.50
C SER A 219 -17.52 14.57 -9.15
N ARG A 220 -17.83 14.40 -7.85
CA ARG A 220 -19.06 13.74 -7.38
C ARG A 220 -20.28 14.65 -7.35
N GLN A 221 -20.09 15.97 -7.36
CA GLN A 221 -21.19 16.93 -7.48
C GLN A 221 -21.64 17.13 -8.92
N THR A 222 -20.75 16.89 -9.89
CA THR A 222 -20.99 17.12 -11.32
C THR A 222 -21.57 15.90 -12.07
N ASN A 223 -21.31 14.68 -11.59
CA ASN A 223 -22.01 13.45 -11.98
C ASN A 223 -23.10 13.13 -11.01
#